data_AF-A0A344UFF2-F1
#
_entry.id   AF-A0A344UFF2-F1
#
_cell.length_a   1.000
_cell.length_b   1.000
_cell.length_c   1.000
_cell.angle_alpha   90.00
_cell.angle_beta   90.00
_cell.angle_gamma   90.00
#
_symmetry.space_group_name_H-M   'P 1'
#
loop_
_entity.id
_entity.type
_entity.pdbx_description
1 polymer ?
#
loop_
_entity_poly.entity_id
_entity_poly.type
_entity_poly.pdbx_seq_one_letter_code
_entity_poly.pdbx_strand_id
1 'polypeptide(L)' 'MFLNHITREGERWDQIAWRYYGDALAYEQIIAANPHAPLGVALPAGLTLSIPVIEQADLAEELPLWMR' A
#
# COMPACT_ATOMS: atom_id res chain seq x y z
N MET A 1 -2.48 -8.81 10.62
CA MET A 1 -3.84 -8.94 10.06
C MET A 1 -3.81 -8.39 8.63
N PHE A 2 -4.70 -8.80 7.73
CA PHE A 2 -4.73 -8.30 6.34
C PHE A 2 -6.13 -7.77 5.99
N LEU A 3 -6.18 -6.72 5.17
CA LEU A 3 -7.39 -6.20 4.56
C LEU A 3 -7.43 -6.63 3.09
N ASN A 4 -8.59 -7.04 2.61
CA ASN A 4 -8.77 -7.37 1.19
C ASN A 4 -9.15 -6.11 0.43
N HIS A 5 -8.32 -5.72 -0.54
CA HIS A 5 -8.60 -4.63 -1.48
C HIS A 5 -8.84 -5.19 -2.87
N ILE A 6 -9.90 -4.74 -3.55
CA ILE A 6 -10.14 -5.07 -4.96
C ILE A 6 -9.69 -3.87 -5.78
N THR A 7 -8.65 -4.08 -6.57
CA THR A 7 -8.08 -3.06 -7.46
C THR A 7 -9.06 -2.67 -8.56
N ARG A 8 -8.93 -1.43 -9.01
CA ARG A 8 -9.70 -0.87 -10.14
C ARG A 8 -8.80 -0.71 -11.37
N GLU A 9 -9.41 -0.52 -12.53
CA GLU A 9 -8.67 -0.32 -13.78
C GLU A 9 -7.78 0.92 -13.68
N GLY A 10 -6.48 0.76 -13.93
CA GLY A 10 -5.53 1.86 -13.87
C GLY A 10 -5.06 2.23 -12.45
N GLU A 11 -5.48 1.47 -11.43
CA GLU A 11 -5.09 1.75 -10.04
C GLU A 11 -3.61 1.41 -9.81
N ARG A 12 -2.92 2.22 -9.00
CA ARG A 12 -1.47 2.11 -8.81
C ARG A 12 -1.12 1.74 -7.37
N TRP A 13 0.03 1.11 -7.19
CA TRP A 13 0.57 0.74 -5.88
C TRP A 13 0.69 1.93 -4.92
N ASP A 14 1.18 3.08 -5.40
CA ASP A 14 1.30 4.33 -4.63
C ASP A 14 -0.04 4.84 -4.10
N GLN A 15 -1.11 4.77 -4.91
CA GLN A 15 -2.45 5.20 -4.51
C GLN A 15 -3.06 4.29 -3.44
N ILE A 16 -2.80 2.99 -3.53
CA ILE A 16 -3.27 2.00 -2.56
C ILE A 16 -2.54 2.21 -1.24
N ALA A 17 -1.20 2.32 -1.27
CA ALA A 17 -0.41 2.60 -0.09
C ALA A 17 -0.83 3.90 0.59
N TRP A 18 -1.00 4.99 -0.16
CA TRP A 18 -1.48 6.25 0.40
C TRP A 18 -2.88 6.13 1.03
N ARG A 19 -3.78 5.35 0.42
CA ARG A 19 -5.13 5.13 0.96
C ARG A 19 -5.14 4.37 2.29
N TYR A 20 -4.31 3.34 2.42
CA TYR A 20 -4.33 2.44 3.58
C TYR A 20 -3.35 2.86 4.67
N TYR A 21 -2.22 3.45 4.29
CA TYR A 21 -1.12 3.80 5.18
C TYR A 21 -0.96 5.31 5.37
N GLY A 22 -1.53 6.13 4.48
CA GLY A 22 -1.27 7.57 4.44
C GLY A 22 0.07 7.93 3.80
N ASP A 23 0.88 6.92 3.44
CA ASP A 23 2.18 7.06 2.80
C ASP A 23 2.17 6.34 1.44
N ALA A 24 2.49 7.11 0.40
CA ALA A 24 2.57 6.61 -0.96
C ALA A 24 3.83 5.76 -1.22
N LEU A 25 4.85 5.80 -0.36
CA LEU A 25 6.08 4.99 -0.48
C LEU A 25 5.97 3.63 0.20
N ALA A 26 5.04 3.47 1.14
CA ALA A 26 4.80 2.22 1.87
C ALA A 26 4.19 1.08 1.01
N TYR A 27 4.17 1.19 -0.32
CA TYR A 27 3.66 0.14 -1.19
C TYR A 27 4.53 -1.13 -1.20
N GLU A 28 5.80 -1.03 -0.82
CA GLU A 28 6.73 -2.17 -0.80
C GLU A 28 6.21 -3.31 0.08
N GLN A 29 5.56 -2.97 1.19
CA GLN A 29 4.97 -3.93 2.12
C GLN A 29 3.78 -4.67 1.49
N ILE A 30 2.99 -3.96 0.68
CA ILE A 30 1.87 -4.54 -0.06
C ILE A 30 2.38 -5.47 -1.15
N ILE A 31 3.43 -5.05 -1.88
CA ILE A 31 4.07 -5.86 -2.91
C ILE A 31 4.65 -7.14 -2.30
N ALA A 32 5.36 -7.04 -1.18
CA ALA A 32 5.93 -8.19 -0.48
C ALA A 32 4.86 -9.18 -0.01
N ALA A 33 3.69 -8.69 0.41
CA ALA A 33 2.55 -9.52 0.76
C ALA A 33 1.83 -10.12 -0.45
N ASN A 34 2.00 -9.56 -1.65
CA ASN A 34 1.31 -9.97 -2.88
C ASN A 34 2.30 -10.23 -4.04
N PRO A 35 3.20 -11.24 -3.93
CA PRO A 35 4.18 -11.54 -4.98
C PRO A 35 3.55 -12.06 -6.29
N HIS A 36 2.27 -12.44 -6.25
CA HIS A 36 1.50 -12.86 -7.41
C HIS A 36 0.94 -11.68 -8.23
N ALA A 37 0.93 -10.47 -7.65
CA ALA A 37 0.44 -9.28 -8.32
C ALA A 37 1.50 -8.71 -9.28
N PRO A 38 1.09 -8.17 -10.44
CA PRO A 38 2.03 -7.60 -11.39
C PRO A 38 2.64 -6.29 -10.86
N LEU A 39 3.97 -6.17 -10.97
CA LEU A 39 4.73 -4.96 -10.65
C LEU A 39 4.72 -3.95 -11.81
N GLY A 40 3.56 -3.78 -12.43
CA GLY A 40 3.36 -2.86 -13.54
C GLY A 40 3.08 -1.42 -13.08
N VAL A 41 3.12 -0.50 -14.04
CA VAL A 41 2.76 0.92 -13.81
C VAL A 41 1.30 1.06 -13.33
N ALA A 42 0.43 0.15 -13.76
CA ALA A 42 -0.97 0.06 -13.36
C ALA A 42 -1.36 -1.39 -13.09
N LEU A 43 -2.24 -1.57 -12.12
CA LEU A 43 -2.82 -2.86 -11.75
C LEU A 43 -4.06 -3.15 -12.61
N PRO A 44 -4.28 -4.41 -13.00
CA PRO A 44 -5.50 -4.80 -13.68
C PRO A 44 -6.69 -4.72 -12.71
N ALA A 45 -7.85 -4.30 -13.21
CA ALA A 45 -9.08 -4.26 -12.41
C ALA A 45 -9.47 -5.66 -11.93
N GLY A 46 -10.04 -5.74 -10.72
CA GLY A 46 -10.55 -6.99 -10.15
C GLY A 46 -9.49 -7.89 -9.53
N LEU A 47 -8.24 -7.43 -9.42
CA LEU A 47 -7.21 -8.14 -8.65
C LEU A 47 -7.43 -7.90 -7.15
N THR A 48 -7.50 -8.99 -6.39
CA THR A 48 -7.60 -8.95 -4.92
C THR A 48 -6.20 -8.86 -4.34
N LEU A 49 -5.92 -7.77 -3.61
CA LEU A 49 -4.68 -7.56 -2.88
C LEU A 49 -4.91 -7.75 -1.38
N SER A 50 -3.96 -8.41 -0.74
CA SER A 50 -3.88 -8.54 0.72
C SER A 50 -3.06 -7.39 1.27
N ILE A 51 -3.71 -6.39 1.84
CA ILE A 51 -3.05 -5.21 2.42
C ILE A 51 -2.68 -5.52 3.88
N PRO A 52 -1.39 -5.65 4.24
CA PRO A 52 -1.02 -5.88 5.64
C PRO A 52 -1.45 -4.69 6.50
N VAL A 53 -2.08 -4.96 7.64
CA VAL A 53 -2.37 -3.94 8.64
C VAL A 53 -1.11 -3.75 9.48
N ILE A 54 -0.51 -2.58 9.35
CA ILE A 54 0.65 -2.10 10.12
C ILE A 54 0.21 -0.95 11.02
N GLU A 55 0.82 -0.81 12.20
CA GLU A 55 0.50 0.30 13.09
C GLU A 55 1.10 1.58 12.52
N GLN A 56 0.31 2.65 12.49
CA GLN A 56 0.74 3.94 11.92
C GLN A 56 1.93 4.55 12.67
N ALA A 57 2.16 4.14 13.92
CA ALA A 57 3.35 4.49 14.69
C ALA A 57 4.65 4.00 14.03
N ASP A 58 4.63 2.83 13.36
CA ASP A 58 5.78 2.30 12.62
C ASP A 58 6.08 3.11 11.35
N LEU A 59 5.06 3.77 10.77
CA LEU A 59 5.23 4.64 9.61
C LEU A 59 5.65 6.07 10.00
N ALA A 60 5.24 6.53 11.20
CA ALA A 60 5.47 7.89 11.67
C ALA A 60 6.84 8.12 12.31
N GLU A 61 7.62 7.08 12.60
CA GLU A 61 8.99 7.22 13.10
C GLU A 61 9.94 7.91 12.09
N GLU A 62 9.56 8.00 10.81
CA GLU A 62 10.30 8.74 9.78
C GLU A 62 9.85 10.20 9.57
N LEU A 63 8.91 10.72 10.37
CA LEU A 63 8.54 12.13 10.27
C LEU A 63 9.51 13.01 11.07
N PRO A 64 10.18 13.99 10.44
CA PRO A 64 11.16 14.82 11.12
C PRO A 64 10.50 15.70 12.20
N LEU A 65 11.23 15.89 13.31
CA LEU A 65 10.76 16.46 14.58
C LEU A 65 10.09 17.85 14.51
N TRP A 66 10.22 18.58 13.40
CA TRP A 66 9.70 19.95 13.22
C TRP A 66 8.23 20.01 12.80
N MET A 67 7.57 18.86 12.59
CA MET A 67 6.12 18.75 12.38
C MET A 67 5.35 18.20 13.59
N ARG A 68 5.98 18.13 14.77
CA ARG A 68 5.29 17.90 16.04
C ARG A 68 4.68 19.20 16.57
#